data_AF-X1VTK1-F1
#
_entry.id   AF-X1VTK1-F1
#
_cell.length_a   1.000
_cell.length_b   1.000
_cell.length_c   1.000
_cell.angle_alpha   90.00
_cell.angle_beta   90.00
_cell.angle_gamma   90.00
#
_symmetry.space_group_name_H-M   'P 1'
#
loop_
_entity.id
_entity.type
_entity.pdbx_description
1 polymer ?
#
loop_
_entity_poly.entity_id
_entity_poly.type
_entity_poly.pdbx_seq_one_letter_code
_entity_poly.pdbx_strand_id
1 'polypeptide(L)' 'SELGIEPGESPGILILEEDAVLGENIGKIIEFDDTIFDFEIHSNRPDLMSIIGIAREVAAITNNKLKTPEI' A
#
# COMPACT_ATOMS: atom_id res chain seq x y z
N SER A 1 8.20 -5.30 -17.73
CA SER A 1 8.32 -5.87 -16.40
C SER A 1 7.60 -7.19 -16.43
N GLU A 2 8.36 -8.27 -16.29
CA GLU A 2 7.84 -9.64 -16.23
C GLU A 2 6.94 -9.88 -15.03
N LEU A 3 7.13 -9.09 -13.96
CA LEU A 3 6.37 -9.16 -12.72
C LEU A 3 5.18 -8.19 -12.67
N GLY A 4 5.00 -7.34 -13.68
CA GLY A 4 3.86 -6.40 -13.74
C GLY A 4 3.89 -5.28 -12.70
N ILE A 5 5.03 -5.02 -12.06
CA ILE A 5 5.20 -3.98 -11.02
C ILE A 5 5.49 -2.62 -11.65
N GLU A 6 6.21 -2.61 -12.77
CA GLU A 6 6.57 -1.40 -13.51
C GLU A 6 5.84 -1.35 -14.86
N PRO A 7 5.42 -0.16 -15.30
CA PRO A 7 4.89 0.00 -16.65
C PRO A 7 6.00 -0.18 -17.70
N GLY A 8 5.73 -0.93 -18.78
CA GLY A 8 6.68 -1.09 -19.89
C GLY A 8 7.72 -2.19 -19.65
N GLU A 9 8.90 -2.07 -20.26
CA GLU A 9 10.02 -3.03 -20.09
C GLU A 9 10.89 -2.65 -18.89
N SER A 10 11.34 -3.65 -18.12
CA SER A 10 12.21 -3.41 -16.98
C SER A 10 13.67 -3.29 -17.45
N PRO A 11 14.47 -2.37 -16.89
CA PRO A 11 15.85 -2.13 -17.32
C PRO A 11 16.84 -3.23 -16.93
N GLY A 12 16.41 -4.20 -16.11
CA GLY A 12 17.22 -5.30 -15.61
C GLY A 12 16.42 -6.20 -14.66
N ILE A 13 17.13 -7.05 -13.92
CA ILE A 13 16.51 -7.90 -12.89
C ILE A 13 16.18 -7.08 -11.63
N LEU A 14 15.11 -7.45 -10.94
CA LEU A 14 14.79 -6.91 -9.62
C LEU A 14 15.83 -7.39 -8.60
N ILE A 15 16.49 -6.44 -7.94
CA ILE A 15 17.43 -6.71 -6.85
C ILE A 15 16.63 -6.66 -5.55
N LEU A 16 16.66 -7.75 -4.78
CA LEU A 16 16.00 -7.84 -3.48
C LEU A 16 16.92 -7.30 -2.37
N GLU A 17 16.33 -6.88 -1.27
CA GLU A 17 17.06 -6.52 -0.04
C GLU A 17 17.87 -7.72 0.49
N GLU A 18 18.97 -7.45 1.19
CA GLU A 18 19.89 -8.48 1.69
C GLU A 18 19.25 -9.43 2.72
N ASP A 19 18.18 -8.99 3.37
CA ASP A 19 17.42 -9.75 4.37
C ASP A 19 16.23 -10.53 3.78
N ALA A 20 16.09 -10.57 2.45
CA ALA A 20 15.06 -11.35 1.79
C ALA A 20 15.12 -12.83 2.16
N VAL A 21 14.00 -13.36 2.66
CA VAL A 21 13.90 -14.74 3.15
C VAL A 21 13.90 -15.72 1.98
N LEU A 22 14.94 -16.55 1.89
CA LEU A 22 15.06 -17.57 0.84
C LEU A 22 13.91 -18.59 0.92
N GLY A 23 13.31 -18.86 -0.24
CA GLY A 23 12.19 -19.79 -0.37
C GLY A 23 10.81 -19.18 -0.06
N GLU A 24 10.73 -17.93 0.38
CA GLU A 24 9.45 -17.22 0.52
C GLU A 24 8.87 -16.86 -0.86
N ASN A 25 7.55 -16.77 -0.94
CA ASN A 25 6.87 -16.36 -2.18
C ASN A 25 7.24 -14.91 -2.54
N ILE A 26 7.59 -14.67 -3.82
CA ILE A 26 7.98 -13.34 -4.28
C ILE A 26 6.92 -12.28 -4.00
N GLY A 27 5.64 -12.57 -4.24
CA GLY A 27 4.53 -11.63 -4.02
C GLY A 27 4.43 -11.14 -2.57
N LYS A 28 4.84 -11.96 -1.60
CA LYS A 28 4.94 -11.53 -0.20
C LYS A 28 6.21 -10.71 0.08
N ILE A 29 7.34 -11.07 -0.54
CA ILE A 29 8.60 -10.32 -0.38
C ILE A 29 8.44 -8.88 -0.85
N ILE A 30 7.74 -8.67 -1.96
CA ILE A 30 7.50 -7.34 -2.55
C ILE A 30 6.13 -6.74 -2.17
N GLU A 31 5.42 -7.35 -1.22
CA GLU A 31 4.09 -6.91 -0.74
C GLU A 31 3.06 -6.65 -1.87
N PHE A 32 3.12 -7.44 -2.93
CA PHE A 32 2.32 -7.25 -4.14
C PHE A 32 0.88 -7.79 -3.99
N ASP A 33 0.61 -8.62 -2.98
CA ASP A 33 -0.73 -9.12 -2.65
C ASP A 33 -1.57 -8.05 -1.90
N ASP A 34 -1.61 -6.82 -2.43
CA ASP A 34 -2.38 -5.69 -1.87
C ASP A 34 -3.49 -5.21 -2.83
N THR A 35 -4.41 -4.40 -2.33
CA THR A 35 -5.55 -3.85 -3.08
C THR A 35 -5.45 -2.34 -3.20
N ILE A 36 -5.46 -1.84 -4.44
CA ILE A 36 -5.54 -0.40 -4.71
C ILE A 36 -7.01 0.03 -4.74
N PHE A 37 -7.36 0.92 -3.81
CA PHE A 37 -8.65 1.61 -3.83
C PHE A 37 -8.50 2.99 -4.47
N ASP A 38 -9.29 3.25 -5.50
CA ASP A 38 -9.42 4.58 -6.11
C ASP A 38 -10.70 5.26 -5.60
N PHE A 39 -10.57 6.49 -5.11
CA PHE A 39 -11.65 7.22 -4.45
C PHE A 39 -11.91 8.56 -5.13
N GLU A 40 -13.16 8.82 -5.50
CA GLU A 40 -13.60 10.17 -5.85
C GLU A 40 -14.01 10.93 -4.58
N ILE A 41 -13.25 11.96 -4.22
CA ILE A 41 -13.49 12.77 -3.02
C ILE A 41 -14.03 14.14 -3.43
N HIS A 42 -15.25 14.45 -2.99
CA HIS A 42 -15.86 15.76 -3.20
C HIS A 42 -15.33 16.83 -2.23
N SER A 43 -15.51 18.11 -2.58
CA SER A 43 -14.94 19.27 -1.86
C SER A 43 -15.39 19.42 -0.40
N ASN A 44 -16.43 18.72 0.03
CA ASN A 44 -16.95 18.77 1.40
C ASN A 44 -16.16 17.89 2.40
N ARG A 45 -15.28 17.01 1.93
CA ARG A 45 -14.46 16.12 2.78
C ARG A 45 -12.97 16.13 2.39
N PRO A 46 -12.29 17.29 2.43
CA PRO A 46 -10.87 17.38 2.08
C PRO A 46 -9.97 16.57 3.03
N ASP A 47 -10.46 16.21 4.22
CA ASP A 47 -9.74 15.39 5.17
C ASP A 47 -9.47 13.96 4.68
N LEU A 48 -10.31 13.44 3.77
CA LEU A 48 -10.15 12.10 3.18
C LEU A 48 -9.04 12.04 2.12
N MET A 49 -8.42 13.16 1.73
CA MET A 49 -7.30 13.20 0.77
C MET A 49 -5.96 12.74 1.38
N SER A 50 -5.99 12.05 2.52
CA SER A 50 -4.80 11.56 3.21
C SER A 50 -5.07 10.19 3.84
N ILE A 51 -4.03 9.37 3.94
CA ILE A 51 -4.12 8.03 4.57
C ILE A 51 -4.65 8.13 6.00
N ILE A 52 -4.20 9.11 6.79
CA ILE A 52 -4.66 9.27 8.17
C ILE A 52 -6.14 9.68 8.25
N GLY A 53 -6.64 10.47 7.31
CA GLY A 53 -8.05 10.85 7.23
C GLY A 53 -8.94 9.67 6.87
N ILE A 54 -8.54 8.87 5.87
CA ILE A 54 -9.22 7.63 5.49
C ILE A 54 -9.22 6.66 6.67
N ALA A 55 -8.06 6.42 7.28
CA ALA A 55 -7.92 5.51 8.43
C ALA A 55 -8.80 5.94 9.62
N ARG A 56 -8.93 7.26 9.87
CA ARG A 56 -9.81 7.79 10.91
C ARG A 56 -11.28 7.49 10.64
N GLU A 57 -11.73 7.65 9.39
CA GLU A 57 -13.12 7.35 9.01
C GLU A 57 -13.41 5.85 9.15
N VAL A 58 -12.50 4.99 8.67
CA VAL A 58 -12.62 3.53 8.79
C VAL A 58 -12.63 3.10 10.25
N ALA A 59 -11.77 3.67 11.09
CA ALA A 59 -11.72 3.39 12.53
C ALA A 59 -13.06 3.74 13.21
N ALA A 60 -13.66 4.88 12.87
CA ALA A 60 -14.96 5.28 13.40
C ALA A 60 -16.10 4.34 12.96
N ILE A 61 -16.14 3.93 11.68
CA ILE A 61 -17.15 3.02 11.13
C ILE A 61 -17.04 1.62 11.74
N THR A 62 -15.82 1.12 11.89
CA THR A 62 -15.56 -0.24 12.39
C THR A 62 -15.48 -0.33 13.92
N ASN A 63 -15.67 0.79 14.63
CA ASN A 63 -15.52 0.92 16.08
C ASN A 63 -14.15 0.43 16.61
N ASN A 64 -13.10 0.70 15.83
CA ASN A 64 -11.71 0.40 16.17
C ASN A 64 -10.96 1.67 16.60
N LYS A 65 -9.85 1.48 17.32
CA LYS A 65 -8.95 2.58 17.64
C LYS A 65 -8.07 2.91 16.42
N LEU A 66 -7.94 4.19 16.10
CA LEU A 66 -6.97 4.66 15.11
C LEU A 66 -5.55 4.46 15.66
N LYS A 67 -4.69 3.79 14.89
CA LYS A 67 -3.24 3.70 15.16
C LYS A 67 -2.53 4.77 14.34
N THR A 68 -1.81 5.67 15.00
CA THR A 68 -0.97 6.68 14.36
C THR A 68 0.50 6.25 14.39
N PRO A 69 1.32 6.66 13.40
CA PRO A 69 2.75 6.38 13.43
C PRO A 69 3.41 7.11 14.62
N GLU A 70 4.45 6.49 15.17
CA GLU A 70 5.34 7.12 16.15
C GLU A 70 6.34 8.02 15.40
N ILE A 71 6.67 9.17 15.99
CA ILE A 71 7.63 10.14 15.44
C ILE A 71 9.03 9.83 15.97
#